data_AF-A0A5C7HPQ3-F1
#
_entry.id   AF-A0A5C7HPQ3-F1
#
_cell.length_a   1.000
_cell.length_b   1.000
_cell.length_c   1.000
_cell.angle_alpha   90.00
_cell.angle_beta   90.00
_cell.angle_gamma   90.00
#
_symmetry.space_group_name_H-M   'P 1'
#
loop_
_entity.id
_entity.type
_entity.pdbx_description
1 polymer ?
#
loop_
_entity_poly.entity_id
_entity_poly.type
_entity_poly.pdbx_seq_one_letter_code
_entity_poly.pdbx_strand_id
1 'polypeptide(L)'
;MGSSSLGNGLVLVHGGNLFDDLKVSKLFVFGDSYTDTGNTGKASSYSWKIPYGWSFPGKPDGRFSDGLVLTDFFAEYLGIKSPIPYKFRRIRGKYLGHGMSFAYGGAGVFSTWFPLPNMTRQINFFQQVLKKDRVYSKRDLNSSVALVSLCGNDYFVYIFRNGPIQGWKPHITHVVNQLTLNLKRIHGLGVKKVAVTLMQPIGCLPMNSLRYSFQKCNETQNSYVTFHNHLLLQAVAKLNKQTKDSPFVILDLNRAFKTVFANKGSSKFVNILKPCCLGIRPEFQCGSVDPKGVKIEIRNL
;
A
#
# COMPACT_ATOMS: atom_id res chain seq x y z
N MET A 1 28.11 0.52 -1.13
CA MET A 1 26.70 0.38 -0.67
C MET A 1 26.26 1.72 -0.09
N GLY A 2 25.70 2.61 -0.91
CA GLY A 2 25.23 3.91 -0.46
C GLY A 2 23.70 3.94 -0.50
N SER A 3 23.06 4.14 0.66
CA SER A 3 21.64 4.47 0.73
C SER A 3 21.48 5.99 0.66
N SER A 4 20.85 6.51 -0.39
CA SER A 4 20.39 7.90 -0.40
C SER A 4 19.16 8.00 0.52
N SER A 5 19.34 8.67 1.66
CA SER A 5 18.24 9.03 2.56
C SER A 5 17.52 10.23 1.95
N LEU A 6 16.37 9.99 1.30
CA LEU A 6 15.45 11.06 0.97
C LEU A 6 14.78 11.51 2.26
N GLY A 7 14.84 12.81 2.55
CA GLY A 7 14.16 13.40 3.69
C GLY A 7 12.69 12.95 3.75
N ASN A 8 12.27 12.52 4.94
CA ASN A 8 10.94 11.99 5.27
C ASN A 8 10.62 10.57 4.75
N GLY A 9 11.37 9.59 5.26
CA GLY A 9 10.82 8.29 5.63
C GLY A 9 10.72 7.21 4.56
N LEU A 10 11.01 7.46 3.28
CA LEU A 10 11.08 6.41 2.26
C LEU A 10 12.54 5.97 2.03
N VAL A 11 12.84 4.68 2.23
CA VAL A 11 14.18 4.13 1.99
C VAL A 11 14.16 3.24 0.75
N LEU A 12 14.99 3.58 -0.24
CA LEU A 12 15.23 2.80 -1.46
C LEU A 12 16.44 1.90 -1.25
N VAL A 13 16.34 0.60 -1.57
CA VAL A 13 17.40 -0.40 -1.29
C VAL A 13 18.33 -0.65 -2.49
N HIS A 14 18.02 -0.12 -3.67
CA HIS A 14 18.92 -0.17 -4.82
C HIS A 14 18.98 1.18 -5.53
N GLY A 15 20.18 1.80 -5.53
CA GLY A 15 20.62 2.85 -6.46
C GLY A 15 20.14 4.28 -6.15
N GLY A 16 21.04 5.26 -6.24
CA GLY A 16 20.65 6.67 -6.33
C GLY A 16 19.73 6.93 -7.53
N ASN A 17 19.00 8.06 -7.50
CA ASN A 17 18.24 8.65 -8.61
C ASN A 17 17.55 7.65 -9.56
N LEU A 18 16.81 6.70 -8.98
CA LEU A 18 16.33 5.47 -9.62
C LEU A 18 15.30 5.68 -10.75
N PHE A 19 14.73 6.88 -10.81
CA PHE A 19 13.77 7.29 -11.84
C PHE A 19 14.21 8.56 -12.58
N ASP A 20 15.38 9.15 -12.29
CA ASP A 20 15.78 10.45 -12.85
C ASP A 20 16.08 10.37 -14.34
N ASP A 21 16.57 9.22 -14.82
CA ASP A 21 16.75 8.94 -16.25
C ASP A 21 15.41 8.81 -16.99
N LEU A 22 14.30 8.67 -16.25
CA LEU A 22 12.96 8.57 -16.80
C LEU A 22 12.18 9.85 -16.50
N LYS A 23 11.84 10.62 -17.53
CA LYS A 23 10.86 11.70 -17.38
C LYS A 23 9.46 11.10 -17.12
N VAL A 24 9.18 10.77 -15.87
CA VAL A 24 7.93 10.12 -15.45
C VAL A 24 6.76 11.08 -15.65
N SER A 25 5.73 10.60 -16.33
CA SER A 25 4.50 11.36 -16.56
C SER A 25 3.25 10.68 -16.00
N LYS A 26 3.28 9.34 -15.82
CA LYS A 26 2.15 8.56 -15.32
C LYS A 26 2.55 7.64 -14.18
N LEU A 27 1.70 7.57 -13.17
CA LEU A 27 1.77 6.58 -12.09
C LEU A 27 0.54 5.66 -12.14
N PHE A 28 0.79 4.36 -12.22
CA PHE A 28 -0.25 3.32 -12.09
C PHE A 28 -0.11 2.61 -10.76
N VAL A 29 -1.17 2.59 -9.95
CA VAL A 29 -1.06 2.07 -8.58
C VAL A 29 -1.92 0.83 -8.37
N PHE A 30 -1.35 -0.18 -7.74
CA PHE A 30 -1.99 -1.43 -7.37
C PHE A 30 -1.70 -1.71 -5.89
N GLY A 31 -2.68 -2.26 -5.18
CA GLY A 31 -2.50 -2.61 -3.79
C GLY A 31 -3.74 -2.36 -2.96
N ASP A 32 -3.49 -1.88 -1.75
CA ASP A 32 -4.42 -1.98 -0.63
C ASP A 32 -4.70 -0.62 0.01
N SER A 33 -5.05 -0.60 1.30
CA SER A 33 -5.37 0.63 2.04
C SER A 33 -4.22 1.62 2.11
N TYR A 34 -2.96 1.17 1.99
CA TYR A 34 -1.79 2.05 2.00
C TYR A 34 -1.70 2.90 0.73
N THR A 35 -2.40 2.50 -0.34
CA THR A 35 -2.35 3.14 -1.66
C THR A 35 -3.73 3.46 -2.24
N ASP A 36 -4.81 3.22 -1.50
CA ASP A 36 -6.17 3.55 -1.94
C ASP A 36 -6.45 5.05 -1.76
N THR A 37 -6.76 5.72 -2.88
CA THR A 37 -7.12 7.13 -2.95
C THR A 37 -8.62 7.36 -3.19
N GLY A 38 -9.46 6.37 -2.88
CA GLY A 38 -10.92 6.46 -2.88
C GLY A 38 -11.65 5.52 -3.85
N ASN A 39 -11.03 4.42 -4.25
CA ASN A 39 -11.72 3.34 -4.98
C ASN A 39 -12.69 2.58 -4.08
N THR A 40 -12.31 2.28 -2.83
CA THR A 40 -13.22 1.66 -1.87
C THR A 40 -14.36 2.63 -1.56
N GLY A 41 -15.61 2.21 -1.78
CA GLY A 41 -16.76 3.12 -1.71
C GLY A 41 -17.22 3.47 -0.29
N LYS A 42 -17.98 4.56 -0.17
CA LYS A 42 -18.60 5.05 1.08
C LYS A 42 -19.40 3.96 1.82
N ALA A 43 -20.13 3.13 1.09
CA ALA A 43 -20.94 2.05 1.68
C ALA A 43 -20.10 0.92 2.29
N SER A 44 -18.81 0.84 1.96
CA SER A 44 -17.94 -0.29 2.32
C SER A 44 -16.74 0.11 3.15
N SER A 45 -16.58 1.39 3.51
CA SER A 45 -15.38 1.86 4.20
C SER A 45 -15.63 3.06 5.12
N TYR A 46 -14.99 2.99 6.30
CA TYR A 46 -14.86 4.10 7.24
C TYR A 46 -13.93 5.21 6.73
N SER A 47 -13.11 4.97 5.69
CA SER A 47 -12.24 5.99 5.08
C SER A 47 -12.98 7.19 4.47
N TRP A 48 -14.31 7.13 4.43
CA TRP A 48 -15.21 8.23 4.04
C TRP A 48 -15.89 8.91 5.22
N LYS A 49 -15.43 8.65 6.45
CA LYS A 49 -15.92 9.26 7.70
C LYS A 49 -14.77 9.97 8.40
N ILE A 50 -15.09 11.03 9.13
CA ILE A 50 -14.12 11.71 9.99
C ILE A 50 -13.64 10.72 11.08
N PRO A 51 -12.34 10.62 11.42
CA PRO A 51 -11.25 11.58 11.16
C PRO A 51 -10.46 11.37 9.87
N TYR A 52 -10.85 10.45 8.99
CA TYR A 52 -10.16 10.30 7.70
C TYR A 52 -10.26 11.60 6.88
N GLY A 53 -9.14 11.98 6.26
CA GLY A 53 -9.00 13.21 5.49
C GLY A 53 -9.00 14.51 6.31
N TRP A 54 -8.89 14.46 7.65
CA TRP A 54 -8.83 15.64 8.52
C TRP A 54 -7.69 16.60 8.17
N SER A 55 -6.44 16.12 8.02
CA SER A 55 -5.28 16.96 7.69
C SER A 55 -5.21 17.27 6.19
N PHE A 56 -5.62 16.32 5.35
CA PHE A 56 -5.78 16.54 3.92
C PHE A 56 -6.87 15.62 3.35
N PRO A 57 -7.83 16.10 2.55
CA PRO A 57 -8.01 17.49 2.09
C PRO A 57 -8.87 18.36 3.04
N GLY A 58 -8.95 18.04 4.33
CA GLY A 58 -9.85 18.69 5.29
C GLY A 58 -11.24 18.06 5.35
N LYS A 59 -11.45 16.93 4.65
CA LYS A 59 -12.67 16.13 4.68
C LYS A 59 -12.38 14.70 4.20
N PRO A 60 -13.21 13.71 4.56
CA PRO A 60 -13.01 12.35 4.08
C PRO A 60 -13.15 12.24 2.57
N ASP A 61 -12.14 11.66 1.93
CA ASP A 61 -12.11 11.46 0.47
C ASP A 61 -11.77 10.02 0.05
N GLY A 62 -11.79 9.09 1.01
CA GLY A 62 -11.64 7.67 0.78
C GLY A 62 -10.24 7.11 1.06
N ARG A 63 -9.26 7.96 1.39
CA ARG A 63 -7.94 7.56 1.89
C ARG A 63 -8.02 6.96 3.29
N PHE A 64 -7.29 5.87 3.52
CA PHE A 64 -7.19 5.23 4.85
C PHE A 64 -6.16 5.93 5.75
N SER A 65 -6.18 7.27 5.75
CA SER A 65 -5.34 8.14 6.55
C SER A 65 -6.13 9.41 6.91
N ASP A 66 -5.69 10.13 7.93
CA ASP A 66 -6.18 11.49 8.18
C ASP A 66 -5.73 12.46 7.07
N GLY A 67 -4.74 12.06 6.25
CA GLY A 67 -4.22 12.86 5.16
C GLY A 67 -3.83 12.04 3.93
N LEU A 68 -2.66 12.37 3.38
CA LEU A 68 -2.07 11.69 2.23
C LEU A 68 -1.71 10.23 2.55
N VAL A 69 -1.70 9.39 1.51
CA VAL A 69 -1.29 7.98 1.56
C VAL A 69 -0.06 7.75 0.67
N LEU A 70 0.52 6.54 0.67
CA LEU A 70 1.77 6.25 -0.05
C LEU A 70 1.73 6.61 -1.54
N THR A 71 0.56 6.50 -2.16
CA THR A 71 0.36 6.91 -3.56
C THR A 71 0.68 8.39 -3.78
N ASP A 72 0.26 9.26 -2.86
CA ASP A 72 0.45 10.69 -3.00
C ASP A 72 1.92 11.06 -2.80
N PHE A 73 2.55 10.55 -1.74
CA PHE A 73 3.97 10.79 -1.47
C PHE A 73 4.86 10.24 -2.59
N PHE A 74 4.52 9.08 -3.16
CA PHE A 74 5.27 8.52 -4.27
C PHE A 74 5.05 9.32 -5.57
N ALA A 75 3.84 9.83 -5.82
CA ALA A 75 3.59 10.72 -6.95
C ALA A 75 4.38 12.04 -6.83
N GLU A 76 4.41 12.63 -5.63
CA GLU A 76 5.19 13.83 -5.32
C GLU A 76 6.69 13.60 -5.55
N TYR A 77 7.22 12.47 -5.07
CA TYR A 77 8.60 12.06 -5.33
C TYR A 77 8.92 11.95 -6.84
N LEU A 78 7.95 11.51 -7.64
CA LEU A 78 8.07 11.43 -9.11
C LEU A 78 7.82 12.78 -9.82
N GLY A 79 7.54 13.85 -9.09
CA GLY A 79 7.28 15.19 -9.63
C GLY A 79 5.94 15.31 -10.38
N ILE A 80 4.97 14.43 -10.11
CA ILE A 80 3.65 14.43 -10.75
C ILE A 80 2.52 14.50 -9.72
N LYS A 81 1.31 14.87 -10.17
CA LYS A 81 0.13 14.86 -9.28
C LYS A 81 -0.32 13.43 -8.99
N SER A 82 -0.90 13.23 -7.81
CA SER A 82 -1.50 11.95 -7.42
C SER A 82 -2.54 11.47 -8.45
N PRO A 83 -2.48 10.20 -8.88
CA PRO A 83 -3.39 9.65 -9.89
C PRO A 83 -4.82 9.52 -9.36
N ILE A 84 -5.81 9.65 -10.25
CA ILE A 84 -7.21 9.46 -9.87
C ILE A 84 -7.52 7.98 -9.59
N PRO A 85 -8.45 7.66 -8.68
CA PRO A 85 -8.90 6.29 -8.50
C PRO A 85 -9.76 5.83 -9.70
N TYR A 86 -9.59 4.57 -10.11
CA TYR A 86 -10.27 3.90 -11.23
C TYR A 86 -11.80 4.08 -11.23
N LYS A 87 -12.41 4.14 -10.05
CA LYS A 87 -13.85 4.41 -9.88
C LYS A 87 -14.30 5.70 -10.57
N PHE A 88 -13.45 6.73 -10.62
CA PHE A 88 -13.77 8.03 -11.22
C PHE A 88 -13.30 8.19 -12.67
N ARG A 89 -12.80 7.13 -13.33
CA ARG A 89 -12.21 7.20 -14.68
C ARG A 89 -13.10 7.83 -15.75
N ARG A 90 -14.42 7.68 -15.65
CA ARG A 90 -15.39 8.23 -16.63
C ARG A 90 -15.80 9.68 -16.35
N ILE A 91 -15.70 10.11 -15.09
CA ILE A 91 -16.21 11.42 -14.63
C ILE A 91 -15.08 12.46 -14.60
N ARG A 92 -13.83 11.98 -14.43
CA ARG A 92 -12.63 12.82 -14.27
C ARG A 92 -11.69 12.72 -15.47
N GLY A 93 -12.24 12.72 -16.69
CA GLY A 93 -11.47 12.52 -17.94
C GLY A 93 -10.24 13.43 -18.08
N LYS A 94 -10.35 14.72 -17.71
CA LYS A 94 -9.23 15.67 -17.72
C LYS A 94 -8.09 15.35 -16.75
N TYR A 95 -8.32 14.50 -15.74
CA TYR A 95 -7.35 14.13 -14.71
C TYR A 95 -6.63 12.80 -15.00
N LEU A 96 -6.83 12.23 -16.20
CA LEU A 96 -6.08 11.06 -16.69
C LEU A 96 -4.63 11.41 -17.09
N GLY A 97 -4.24 12.68 -16.95
CA GLY A 97 -2.90 13.17 -17.28
C GLY A 97 -1.76 12.60 -16.42
N HIS A 98 -2.04 12.05 -15.22
CA HIS A 98 -1.00 11.58 -14.29
C HIS A 98 -1.10 10.08 -13.96
N GLY A 99 -1.94 9.33 -14.68
CA GLY A 99 -2.14 7.90 -14.46
C GLY A 99 -3.37 7.60 -13.59
N MET A 100 -3.40 6.41 -12.99
CA MET A 100 -4.59 5.88 -12.33
C MET A 100 -4.26 4.93 -11.17
N SER A 101 -4.97 5.08 -10.05
CA SER A 101 -4.93 4.12 -8.95
C SER A 101 -6.02 3.06 -9.10
N PHE A 102 -5.62 1.81 -9.06
CA PHE A 102 -6.49 0.62 -9.04
C PHE A 102 -6.54 -0.03 -7.65
N ALA A 103 -5.86 0.53 -6.65
CA ALA A 103 -5.80 -0.01 -5.28
C ALA A 103 -7.17 0.00 -4.60
N TYR A 104 -7.41 -0.97 -3.71
CA TYR A 104 -8.62 -1.07 -2.88
C TYR A 104 -8.25 -1.44 -1.45
N GLY A 105 -8.76 -0.70 -0.47
CA GLY A 105 -8.64 -1.01 0.95
C GLY A 105 -8.90 -2.49 1.29
N GLY A 106 -7.99 -3.10 2.03
CA GLY A 106 -8.07 -4.50 2.43
C GLY A 106 -7.69 -5.52 1.35
N ALA A 107 -7.28 -5.08 0.16
CA ALA A 107 -6.88 -6.01 -0.90
C ALA A 107 -5.63 -6.83 -0.53
N GLY A 108 -5.64 -8.09 -0.97
CA GLY A 108 -4.48 -8.97 -1.00
C GLY A 108 -4.14 -9.38 -2.43
N VAL A 109 -3.17 -10.27 -2.57
CA VAL A 109 -2.99 -10.98 -3.84
C VAL A 109 -4.08 -12.02 -4.06
N PHE A 110 -4.62 -12.57 -2.97
CA PHE A 110 -5.80 -13.43 -2.94
C PHE A 110 -7.04 -12.70 -2.41
N SER A 111 -8.17 -13.40 -2.38
CA SER A 111 -9.40 -12.90 -1.77
C SER A 111 -9.22 -12.75 -0.26
N THR A 112 -9.56 -11.56 0.24
CA THR A 112 -9.44 -11.22 1.66
C THR A 112 -10.82 -11.12 2.30
N TRP A 113 -10.93 -10.45 3.46
CA TRP A 113 -12.16 -10.38 4.25
C TRP A 113 -13.32 -9.71 3.51
N PHE A 114 -13.03 -8.65 2.78
CA PHE A 114 -14.04 -7.93 2.01
C PHE A 114 -14.06 -8.44 0.57
N PRO A 115 -15.24 -8.60 -0.05
CA PRO A 115 -15.37 -9.05 -1.45
C PRO A 115 -15.01 -7.92 -2.45
N LEU A 116 -13.93 -7.22 -2.19
CA LEU A 116 -13.38 -6.15 -3.02
C LEU A 116 -12.34 -6.73 -4.00
N PRO A 117 -11.98 -5.98 -5.06
CA PRO A 117 -10.99 -6.41 -6.03
C PRO A 117 -9.61 -6.72 -5.43
N ASN A 118 -9.22 -8.00 -5.45
CA ASN A 118 -7.85 -8.43 -5.21
C ASN A 118 -6.90 -7.92 -6.32
N MET A 119 -5.59 -8.03 -6.10
CA MET A 119 -4.59 -7.45 -7.00
C MET A 119 -4.71 -7.97 -8.45
N THR A 120 -5.06 -9.24 -8.66
CA THR A 120 -5.29 -9.78 -10.02
C THR A 120 -6.43 -9.07 -10.72
N ARG A 121 -7.53 -8.77 -10.02
CA ARG A 121 -8.66 -8.01 -10.56
C ARG A 121 -8.31 -6.54 -10.80
N GLN A 122 -7.47 -5.94 -9.96
CA GLN A 122 -6.94 -4.59 -10.19
C GLN A 122 -6.12 -4.53 -11.50
N ILE A 123 -5.28 -5.54 -11.75
CA ILE A 123 -4.53 -5.64 -13.01
C ILE A 123 -5.47 -5.88 -14.22
N ASN A 124 -6.57 -6.62 -14.04
CA ASN A 124 -7.59 -6.75 -15.08
C ASN A 124 -8.21 -5.39 -15.44
N PHE A 125 -8.49 -4.53 -14.45
CA PHE A 125 -8.97 -3.18 -14.70
C PHE A 125 -7.95 -2.34 -15.47
N PHE A 126 -6.66 -2.44 -15.12
CA PHE A 126 -5.62 -1.78 -15.90
C PHE A 126 -5.58 -2.26 -17.35
N GLN A 127 -5.59 -3.58 -17.57
CA GLN A 127 -5.65 -4.15 -18.91
C GLN A 127 -6.88 -3.68 -19.69
N GLN A 128 -8.03 -3.55 -19.04
CA GLN A 128 -9.25 -3.00 -19.65
C GLN A 128 -9.04 -1.55 -20.09
N VAL A 129 -8.46 -0.72 -19.23
CA VAL A 129 -8.19 0.70 -19.52
C VAL A 129 -7.22 0.85 -20.70
N LEU A 130 -6.24 -0.03 -20.83
CA LEU A 130 -5.28 -0.03 -21.94
C LEU A 130 -5.89 -0.53 -23.25
N LYS A 131 -6.57 -1.69 -23.22
CA LYS A 131 -6.94 -2.41 -24.45
C LYS A 131 -8.34 -2.09 -24.94
N LYS A 132 -9.31 -1.98 -24.01
CA LYS A 132 -10.73 -1.78 -24.34
C LYS A 132 -11.06 -0.29 -24.38
N ASP A 133 -10.72 0.42 -23.31
CA ASP A 133 -11.08 1.83 -23.18
C ASP A 133 -10.06 2.74 -23.89
N ARG A 134 -8.86 2.20 -24.22
CA ARG A 134 -7.77 2.89 -24.94
C ARG A 134 -7.38 4.24 -24.35
N VAL A 135 -7.43 4.35 -23.01
CA VAL A 135 -7.17 5.60 -22.29
C VAL A 135 -5.70 6.00 -22.33
N TYR A 136 -4.80 5.01 -22.35
CA TYR A 136 -3.35 5.22 -22.37
C TYR A 136 -2.71 4.53 -23.56
N SER A 137 -1.84 5.26 -24.25
CA SER A 137 -1.07 4.78 -25.40
C SER A 137 0.21 4.07 -24.98
N LYS A 138 0.90 3.43 -25.94
CA LYS A 138 2.26 2.90 -25.71
C LYS A 138 3.24 3.99 -25.26
N ARG A 139 3.07 5.24 -25.73
CA ARG A 139 3.91 6.38 -25.35
C ARG A 139 3.71 6.76 -23.88
N ASP A 140 2.45 6.75 -23.41
CA ASP A 140 2.15 6.95 -21.98
C ASP A 140 2.85 5.88 -21.13
N LEU A 141 2.75 4.61 -21.55
CA LEU A 141 3.36 3.49 -20.82
C LEU A 141 4.90 3.57 -20.77
N ASN A 142 5.54 4.04 -21.84
CA ASN A 142 7.00 4.22 -21.88
C ASN A 142 7.52 5.25 -20.87
N SER A 143 6.69 6.20 -20.44
CA SER A 143 7.02 7.23 -19.43
C SER A 143 6.27 7.01 -18.12
N SER A 144 5.92 5.75 -17.82
CA SER A 144 5.14 5.38 -16.65
C SER A 144 5.90 4.52 -15.65
N VAL A 145 5.52 4.66 -14.39
CA VAL A 145 5.93 3.81 -13.28
C VAL A 145 4.69 3.13 -12.70
N ALA A 146 4.83 1.88 -12.26
CA ALA A 146 3.83 1.24 -11.43
C ALA A 146 4.28 1.20 -9.97
N LEU A 147 3.38 1.49 -9.05
CA LEU A 147 3.54 1.26 -7.61
C LEU A 147 2.67 0.06 -7.20
N VAL A 148 3.27 -0.92 -6.55
CA VAL A 148 2.60 -2.13 -6.06
C VAL A 148 2.82 -2.24 -4.55
N SER A 149 1.73 -2.19 -3.79
CA SER A 149 1.75 -2.37 -2.35
C SER A 149 1.03 -3.66 -1.93
N LEU A 150 1.60 -4.33 -0.92
CA LEU A 150 0.99 -5.47 -0.25
C LEU A 150 1.29 -5.41 1.25
N CYS A 151 0.31 -4.99 2.04
CA CYS A 151 0.48 -4.59 3.44
C CYS A 151 0.04 -5.63 4.48
N GLY A 152 -0.18 -6.89 4.05
CA GLY A 152 -0.42 -8.03 4.95
C GLY A 152 -1.87 -8.52 5.07
N ASN A 153 -2.79 -8.07 4.22
CA ASN A 153 -4.20 -8.50 4.28
C ASN A 153 -4.37 -10.02 4.09
N ASP A 154 -3.58 -10.67 3.23
CA ASP A 154 -3.56 -12.13 3.07
C ASP A 154 -3.16 -12.86 4.36
N TYR A 155 -2.37 -12.22 5.23
CA TYR A 155 -1.89 -12.79 6.49
C TYR A 155 -2.91 -12.55 7.60
N PHE A 156 -3.56 -11.39 7.60
CA PHE A 156 -4.69 -11.14 8.48
C PHE A 156 -5.79 -12.19 8.28
N VAL A 157 -6.18 -12.48 7.03
CA VAL A 157 -7.18 -13.53 6.77
C VAL A 157 -6.72 -14.90 7.24
N TYR A 158 -5.43 -15.23 7.06
CA TYR A 158 -4.88 -16.49 7.55
C TYR A 158 -4.98 -16.62 9.08
N ILE A 159 -4.64 -15.55 9.82
CA ILE A 159 -4.77 -15.47 11.28
C ILE A 159 -6.23 -15.61 11.70
N PHE A 160 -7.13 -14.83 11.11
CA PHE A 160 -8.55 -14.82 11.46
C PHE A 160 -9.25 -16.15 11.20
N ARG A 161 -8.76 -16.94 10.25
CA ARG A 161 -9.27 -18.29 9.97
C ARG A 161 -8.63 -19.39 10.82
N ASN A 162 -7.90 -19.02 11.87
CA ASN A 162 -7.14 -19.95 12.71
C ASN A 162 -6.21 -20.85 11.87
N GLY A 163 -5.57 -20.26 10.86
CA GLY A 163 -4.59 -20.95 10.02
C GLY A 163 -3.48 -21.54 10.89
N PRO A 164 -3.13 -22.82 10.70
CA PRO A 164 -2.25 -23.50 11.64
C PRO A 164 -0.77 -23.10 11.44
N ILE A 165 0.05 -23.26 12.48
CA ILE A 165 1.41 -22.70 12.54
C ILE A 165 2.34 -23.22 11.42
N GLN A 166 2.33 -24.53 11.19
CA GLN A 166 3.01 -25.24 10.11
C GLN A 166 2.64 -24.76 8.69
N GLY A 167 1.46 -24.18 8.50
CA GLY A 167 0.99 -23.70 7.20
C GLY A 167 1.46 -22.28 6.84
N TRP A 168 2.10 -21.54 7.76
CA TRP A 168 2.60 -20.20 7.49
C TRP A 168 3.66 -20.15 6.39
N LYS A 169 4.68 -21.01 6.44
CA LYS A 169 5.74 -21.02 5.43
C LYS A 169 5.18 -21.30 4.02
N PRO A 170 4.36 -22.35 3.81
CA PRO A 170 3.67 -22.56 2.52
C PRO A 170 2.80 -21.38 2.09
N HIS A 171 2.02 -20.80 3.00
CA HIS A 171 1.15 -19.67 2.71
C HIS A 171 1.92 -18.42 2.26
N ILE A 172 2.98 -18.05 3.00
CA ILE A 172 3.84 -16.91 2.67
C ILE A 172 4.50 -17.11 1.30
N THR A 173 5.02 -18.31 1.03
CA THR A 173 5.59 -18.67 -0.28
C THR A 173 4.55 -18.53 -1.39
N HIS A 174 3.32 -18.99 -1.17
CA HIS A 174 2.23 -18.87 -2.13
C HIS A 174 1.87 -17.41 -2.43
N VAL A 175 1.79 -16.57 -1.39
CA VAL A 175 1.55 -15.13 -1.53
C VAL A 175 2.66 -14.44 -2.32
N VAL A 176 3.94 -14.71 -2.02
CA VAL A 176 5.07 -14.13 -2.75
C VAL A 176 5.11 -14.61 -4.21
N ASN A 177 4.79 -15.88 -4.47
CA ASN A 177 4.70 -16.40 -5.83
C ASN A 177 3.61 -15.70 -6.64
N GLN A 178 2.42 -15.52 -6.06
CA GLN A 178 1.35 -14.79 -6.74
C GLN A 178 1.68 -13.31 -6.94
N LEU A 179 2.31 -12.65 -5.95
CA LEU A 179 2.80 -11.28 -6.10
C LEU A 179 3.81 -11.18 -7.25
N THR A 180 4.74 -12.12 -7.35
CA THR A 180 5.74 -12.18 -8.43
C THR A 180 5.09 -12.30 -9.80
N LEU A 181 4.04 -13.12 -9.95
CA LEU A 181 3.25 -13.21 -11.18
C LEU A 181 2.54 -11.90 -11.52
N ASN A 182 1.98 -11.22 -10.51
CA ASN A 182 1.34 -9.92 -10.67
C ASN A 182 2.34 -8.86 -11.14
N LEU A 183 3.56 -8.82 -10.57
CA LEU A 183 4.64 -7.91 -11.02
C LEU A 183 5.00 -8.15 -12.49
N LYS A 184 5.23 -9.43 -12.87
CA LYS A 184 5.49 -9.81 -14.28
C LYS A 184 4.37 -9.33 -15.20
N ARG A 185 3.11 -9.50 -14.77
CA ARG A 185 1.96 -9.12 -15.58
C ARG A 185 1.84 -7.61 -15.76
N ILE A 186 2.09 -6.82 -14.71
CA ILE A 186 2.11 -5.35 -14.80
C ILE A 186 3.19 -4.88 -15.78
N HIS A 187 4.40 -5.40 -15.65
CA HIS A 187 5.49 -5.07 -16.57
C HIS A 187 5.15 -5.52 -18.01
N GLY A 188 4.64 -6.73 -18.19
CA GLY A 188 4.25 -7.27 -19.50
C GLY A 188 3.10 -6.52 -20.19
N LEU A 189 2.34 -5.70 -19.44
CA LEU A 189 1.35 -4.78 -20.01
C LEU A 189 1.97 -3.48 -20.56
N GLY A 190 3.28 -3.28 -20.39
CA GLY A 190 4.05 -2.21 -21.04
C GLY A 190 4.67 -1.18 -20.09
N VAL A 191 4.40 -1.26 -18.78
CA VAL A 191 5.00 -0.37 -17.78
C VAL A 191 6.50 -0.66 -17.66
N LYS A 192 7.34 0.37 -17.69
CA LYS A 192 8.82 0.22 -17.75
C LYS A 192 9.47 -0.05 -16.42
N LYS A 193 9.00 0.61 -15.35
CA LYS A 193 9.50 0.40 -14.00
C LYS A 193 8.35 0.02 -13.07
N VAL A 194 8.54 -1.03 -12.28
CA VAL A 194 7.56 -1.52 -11.31
C VAL A 194 8.19 -1.48 -9.93
N ALA A 195 7.79 -0.50 -9.14
CA ALA A 195 8.17 -0.36 -7.74
C ALA A 195 7.24 -1.21 -6.86
N VAL A 196 7.81 -2.13 -6.09
CA VAL A 196 7.08 -2.99 -5.16
C VAL A 196 7.57 -2.76 -3.74
N THR A 197 6.64 -2.66 -2.79
CA THR A 197 6.98 -2.43 -1.38
C THR A 197 7.40 -3.72 -0.70
N LEU A 198 8.48 -3.69 0.09
CA LEU A 198 8.65 -4.66 1.17
C LEU A 198 7.55 -4.42 2.22
N MET A 199 7.07 -5.50 2.82
CA MET A 199 6.02 -5.43 3.82
C MET A 199 6.57 -4.80 5.11
N GLN A 200 5.83 -3.82 5.63
CA GLN A 200 6.07 -3.19 6.91
C GLN A 200 5.95 -4.22 8.06
N PRO A 201 6.55 -3.98 9.25
CA PRO A 201 6.45 -4.91 10.38
C PRO A 201 5.01 -4.97 10.91
N ILE A 202 4.20 -5.89 10.37
CA ILE A 202 2.76 -5.98 10.67
C ILE A 202 2.49 -6.26 12.16
N GLY A 203 3.42 -6.91 12.86
CA GLY A 203 3.31 -7.15 14.31
C GLY A 203 3.34 -5.86 15.14
N CYS A 204 3.81 -4.75 14.55
CA CYS A 204 3.80 -3.43 15.18
C CYS A 204 2.55 -2.61 14.86
N LEU A 205 1.64 -3.10 14.01
CA LEU A 205 0.39 -2.40 13.75
C LEU A 205 -0.46 -2.33 15.02
N PRO A 206 -1.20 -1.23 15.25
CA PRO A 206 -2.05 -1.03 16.43
C PRO A 206 -2.89 -2.25 16.84
N MET A 207 -3.50 -2.95 15.90
CA MET A 207 -4.35 -4.12 16.23
C MET A 207 -3.54 -5.28 16.83
N ASN A 208 -2.26 -5.40 16.46
CA ASN A 208 -1.39 -6.48 16.92
C ASN A 208 -0.65 -6.10 18.21
N SER A 209 -0.27 -4.83 18.36
CA SER A 209 0.37 -4.31 19.57
C SER A 209 -0.63 -4.10 20.73
N LEU A 210 -1.94 -4.02 20.44
CA LEU A 210 -3.01 -3.90 21.44
C LEU A 210 -2.95 -5.00 22.51
N ARG A 211 -2.65 -6.26 22.13
CA ARG A 211 -2.51 -7.38 23.08
C ARG A 211 -1.37 -7.19 24.09
N TYR A 212 -0.45 -6.27 23.80
CA TYR A 212 0.66 -5.89 24.66
C TYR A 212 0.54 -4.44 25.13
N SER A 213 -0.70 -3.91 25.24
CA SER A 213 -0.98 -2.55 25.70
C SER A 213 -0.22 -1.47 24.91
N PHE A 214 0.01 -1.71 23.61
CA PHE A 214 0.80 -0.85 22.72
C PHE A 214 2.26 -0.66 23.13
N GLN A 215 2.82 -1.51 24.00
CA GLN A 215 4.20 -1.37 24.49
C GLN A 215 5.23 -2.07 23.60
N LYS A 216 4.84 -3.15 22.93
CA LYS A 216 5.71 -3.94 22.06
C LYS A 216 4.98 -4.50 20.85
N CYS A 217 5.77 -4.88 19.85
CA CYS A 217 5.27 -5.55 18.66
C CYS A 217 5.08 -7.05 18.91
N ASN A 218 4.27 -7.69 18.07
CA ASN A 218 4.20 -9.14 17.97
C ASN A 218 5.38 -9.66 17.13
N GLU A 219 6.42 -10.20 17.78
CA GLU A 219 7.63 -10.63 17.08
C GLU A 219 7.43 -11.88 16.22
N THR A 220 6.48 -12.76 16.58
CA THR A 220 6.12 -13.90 15.73
C THR A 220 5.60 -13.42 14.37
N GLN A 221 4.70 -12.45 14.35
CA GLN A 221 4.22 -11.88 13.09
C GLN A 221 5.33 -11.14 12.31
N ASN A 222 6.22 -10.42 13.01
CA ASN A 222 7.37 -9.78 12.36
C ASN A 222 8.36 -10.79 11.75
N SER A 223 8.48 -11.99 12.31
CA SER A 223 9.27 -13.08 11.72
C SER A 223 8.68 -13.56 10.38
N TYR A 224 7.35 -13.62 10.26
CA TYR A 224 6.66 -13.95 9.00
C TYR A 224 6.88 -12.87 7.93
N VAL A 225 6.84 -11.59 8.34
CA VAL A 225 7.19 -10.46 7.47
C VAL A 225 8.64 -10.56 7.00
N THR A 226 9.56 -10.91 7.90
CA THR A 226 10.99 -11.08 7.56
C THR A 226 11.17 -12.18 6.51
N PHE A 227 10.47 -13.31 6.67
CA PHE A 227 10.47 -14.39 5.69
C PHE A 227 9.86 -13.97 4.34
N HIS A 228 8.71 -13.27 4.35
CA HIS A 228 8.11 -12.71 3.13
C HIS A 228 9.08 -11.78 2.39
N ASN A 229 9.66 -10.81 3.10
CA ASN A 229 10.54 -9.82 2.50
C ASN A 229 11.81 -10.47 1.94
N HIS A 230 12.35 -11.50 2.60
CA HIS A 230 13.46 -12.27 2.08
C HIS A 230 13.11 -12.96 0.75
N LEU A 231 11.98 -13.67 0.68
CA LEU A 231 11.52 -14.31 -0.55
C LEU A 231 11.23 -13.29 -1.66
N LEU A 232 10.64 -12.14 -1.32
CA LEU A 232 10.33 -11.08 -2.29
C LEU A 232 11.60 -10.46 -2.87
N LEU A 233 12.62 -10.20 -2.04
CA LEU A 233 13.93 -9.73 -2.50
C LEU A 233 14.56 -10.74 -3.49
N GLN A 234 14.54 -12.03 -3.16
CA GLN A 234 15.03 -13.09 -4.05
C GLN A 234 14.24 -13.15 -5.35
N ALA A 235 12.90 -13.05 -5.28
CA ALA A 235 12.04 -13.06 -6.45
C ALA A 235 12.32 -11.86 -7.37
N VAL A 236 12.43 -10.65 -6.82
CA VAL A 236 12.74 -9.43 -7.59
C VAL A 236 14.13 -9.50 -8.19
N ALA A 237 15.14 -9.97 -7.46
CA ALA A 237 16.48 -10.18 -8.01
C ALA A 237 16.47 -11.18 -9.17
N LYS A 238 15.70 -12.27 -9.05
CA LYS A 238 15.51 -13.25 -10.13
C LYS A 238 14.80 -12.64 -11.33
N LEU A 239 13.74 -11.87 -11.12
CA LEU A 239 13.03 -11.16 -12.18
C LEU A 239 13.97 -10.24 -12.95
N ASN A 240 14.74 -9.41 -12.24
CA ASN A 240 15.67 -8.47 -12.86
C ASN A 240 16.77 -9.16 -13.66
N LYS A 241 17.26 -10.34 -13.22
CA LYS A 241 18.19 -11.16 -14.02
C LYS A 241 17.57 -11.73 -15.30
N GLN A 242 16.24 -11.88 -15.35
CA GLN A 242 15.49 -12.42 -16.47
C GLN A 242 14.93 -11.35 -17.42
N THR A 243 15.17 -10.08 -17.13
CA THR A 243 14.62 -8.95 -17.88
C THR A 243 15.71 -7.94 -18.21
N LYS A 244 15.56 -7.27 -19.35
CA LYS A 244 16.43 -6.15 -19.70
C LYS A 244 16.20 -4.97 -18.76
N ASP A 245 17.26 -4.21 -18.46
CA ASP A 245 17.19 -2.91 -17.76
C ASP A 245 16.66 -2.95 -16.30
N SER A 246 16.63 -4.13 -15.66
CA SER A 246 16.21 -4.35 -14.27
C SER A 246 14.98 -3.51 -13.88
N PRO A 247 13.79 -3.84 -14.42
CA PRO A 247 12.61 -3.00 -14.33
C PRO A 247 11.94 -3.02 -12.95
N PHE A 248 12.26 -4.01 -12.10
CA PHE A 248 11.64 -4.17 -10.79
C PHE A 248 12.47 -3.50 -9.70
N VAL A 249 11.81 -2.65 -8.92
CA VAL A 249 12.41 -1.80 -7.89
C VAL A 249 11.81 -2.15 -6.54
N ILE A 250 12.65 -2.22 -5.51
CA ILE A 250 12.22 -2.40 -4.12
C ILE A 250 12.05 -1.06 -3.42
N LEU A 251 10.87 -0.81 -2.86
CA LEU A 251 10.61 0.25 -1.89
C LEU A 251 10.59 -0.37 -0.48
N ASP A 252 11.55 -0.04 0.38
CA ASP A 252 11.69 -0.73 1.67
C ASP A 252 10.91 -0.04 2.79
N LEU A 253 9.59 -0.28 2.80
CA LEU A 253 8.76 0.17 3.91
C LEU A 253 9.12 -0.52 5.23
N ASN A 254 9.71 -1.71 5.21
CA ASN A 254 10.12 -2.38 6.44
C ASN A 254 11.18 -1.57 7.18
N ARG A 255 12.22 -1.16 6.45
CA ARG A 255 13.29 -0.32 6.98
C ARG A 255 12.79 1.08 7.34
N ALA A 256 11.96 1.69 6.49
CA ALA A 256 11.32 2.97 6.78
C ALA A 256 10.66 2.99 8.17
N PHE A 257 9.78 2.02 8.44
CA PHE A 257 9.10 1.87 9.73
C PHE A 257 10.10 1.62 10.86
N LYS A 258 11.06 0.71 10.67
CA LYS A 258 12.09 0.41 11.68
C LYS A 258 12.96 1.62 12.03
N THR A 259 13.29 2.48 11.07
CA THR A 259 14.01 3.73 11.32
C THR A 259 13.20 4.68 12.20
N VAL A 260 11.90 4.83 11.94
CA VAL A 260 11.01 5.62 12.80
C VAL A 260 10.92 5.00 14.20
N PHE A 261 10.82 3.67 14.30
CA PHE A 261 10.73 2.94 15.56
C PHE A 261 12.02 2.97 16.39
N ALA A 262 13.19 3.08 15.75
CA ALA A 262 14.47 3.22 16.42
C ALA A 262 14.65 4.63 17.00
N ASN A 263 14.07 5.65 16.36
CA ASN A 263 14.07 7.04 16.82
C ASN A 263 12.98 7.31 17.88
N LYS A 264 12.76 6.36 18.80
CA LYS A 264 11.89 6.53 19.98
C LYS A 264 12.40 7.72 20.80
N GLY A 265 11.56 8.74 20.97
CA GLY A 265 11.90 9.93 21.76
C GLY A 265 12.14 11.22 20.97
N SER A 266 12.00 11.22 19.63
CA SER A 266 11.81 12.49 18.93
C SER A 266 10.47 13.10 19.38
N SER A 267 10.43 14.42 19.63
CA SER A 267 9.21 15.14 20.05
C SER A 267 8.04 14.98 19.07
N LYS A 268 8.31 14.51 17.85
CA LYS A 268 7.32 14.29 16.79
C LYS A 268 6.49 13.01 16.94
N PHE A 269 7.01 11.97 17.62
CA PHE A 269 6.33 10.67 17.71
C PHE A 269 6.35 10.12 19.14
N VAL A 270 5.41 10.59 19.97
CA VAL A 270 5.32 10.24 21.39
C VAL A 270 4.87 8.78 21.59
N ASN A 271 3.80 8.36 20.91
CA ASN A 271 3.21 7.02 21.07
C ASN A 271 3.22 6.22 19.76
N ILE A 272 4.38 5.69 19.38
CA ILE A 272 4.65 5.10 18.06
C ILE A 272 3.75 3.88 17.71
N LEU A 273 3.33 3.10 18.71
CA LEU A 273 2.52 1.88 18.49
C LEU A 273 1.03 2.07 18.81
N LYS A 274 0.66 3.20 19.43
CA LYS A 274 -0.71 3.52 19.78
C LYS A 274 -1.32 4.35 18.65
N PRO A 275 -2.50 3.99 18.14
CA PRO A 275 -3.14 4.77 17.09
C PRO A 275 -3.69 6.08 17.64
N CYS A 276 -3.71 7.12 16.80
CA CYS A 276 -4.33 8.41 17.12
C CYS A 276 -5.85 8.29 17.31
N CYS A 277 -6.47 7.21 16.84
CA CYS A 277 -7.89 6.98 17.02
C CYS A 277 -8.21 5.48 17.17
N LEU A 278 -9.19 5.16 18.03
CA LEU A 278 -9.73 3.82 18.29
C LEU A 278 -11.24 3.89 18.52
N GLY A 279 -11.99 2.84 18.18
CA GLY A 279 -13.36 2.69 18.67
C GLY A 279 -13.37 2.52 20.19
N ILE A 280 -14.42 2.99 20.89
CA ILE A 280 -14.49 2.83 22.36
C ILE A 280 -14.72 1.36 22.78
N ARG A 281 -15.11 0.50 21.83
CA ARG A 281 -15.25 -0.95 21.99
C ARG A 281 -14.72 -1.67 20.73
N PRO A 282 -14.39 -2.98 20.81
CA PRO A 282 -13.84 -3.74 19.69
C PRO A 282 -14.69 -3.77 18.42
N GLU A 283 -16.01 -3.66 18.55
CA GLU A 283 -16.97 -3.59 17.44
C GLU A 283 -16.96 -2.23 16.71
N PHE A 284 -16.35 -1.20 17.29
CA PHE A 284 -16.30 0.14 16.73
C PHE A 284 -14.91 0.44 16.14
N GLN A 285 -14.89 1.33 15.16
CA GLN A 285 -13.69 1.79 14.49
C GLN A 285 -13.62 3.32 14.52
N CYS A 286 -12.51 3.86 14.03
CA CYS A 286 -12.44 5.29 13.74
C CYS A 286 -13.53 5.69 12.73
N GLY A 287 -14.27 6.73 13.08
CA GLY A 287 -15.45 7.22 12.39
C GLY A 287 -16.75 6.53 12.76
N SER A 288 -16.77 5.67 13.78
CA SER A 288 -18.02 5.15 14.36
C SER A 288 -18.80 6.26 15.08
N VAL A 289 -20.11 6.29 14.86
CA VAL A 289 -21.07 7.17 15.54
C VAL A 289 -22.27 6.36 16.00
N ASP A 290 -22.94 6.81 17.06
CA ASP A 290 -24.18 6.23 17.56
C ASP A 290 -25.39 6.63 16.68
N PRO A 291 -26.58 6.08 16.92
CA PRO A 291 -27.78 6.45 16.16
C PRO A 291 -28.17 7.94 16.25
N LYS A 292 -27.65 8.67 17.25
CA LYS A 292 -27.85 10.11 17.44
C LYS A 292 -26.71 10.94 16.80
N GLY A 293 -25.74 10.30 16.16
CA GLY A 293 -24.59 10.94 15.53
C GLY A 293 -23.44 11.28 16.48
N VAL A 294 -23.49 10.82 17.74
CA VAL A 294 -22.42 11.03 18.72
C VAL A 294 -21.24 10.12 18.40
N LYS A 295 -20.02 10.66 18.46
CA LYS A 295 -18.79 9.90 18.18
C LYS A 295 -18.60 8.77 19.19
N ILE A 296 -18.38 7.55 18.69
CA ILE A 296 -18.07 6.35 19.46
C ILE A 296 -16.61 5.95 19.19
N GLU A 297 -15.71 6.92 19.36
CA GLU A 297 -14.28 6.76 19.18
C GLU A 297 -13.50 7.57 20.22
N ILE A 298 -12.31 7.08 20.59
CA ILE A 298 -11.31 7.79 21.37
C ILE A 298 -10.30 8.37 20.39
N ARG A 299 -9.94 9.64 20.57
CA ARG A 299 -8.85 10.29 19.83
C ARG A 299 -7.71 10.64 20.78
N ASN A 300 -6.51 10.15 20.46
CA ASN A 300 -5.25 10.45 21.13
C ASN A 300 -4.48 11.45 20.25
N LEU A 301 -5.01 12.66 20.09
CA LEU A 301 -4.36 13.75 19.35
C LEU A 301 -3.23 14.39 20.18
#